data_AF-A0A3C0ZU61-F1
#
_entry.id   AF-A0A3C0ZU61-F1
#
_cell.length_a   1.000
_cell.length_b   1.000
_cell.length_c   1.000
_cell.angle_alpha   90.00
_cell.angle_beta   90.00
_cell.angle_gamma   90.00
#
_symmetry.space_group_name_H-M   'P 1'
#
loop_
_entity.id
_entity.type
_entity.pdbx_description
1 polymer ?
#
loop_
_entity_poly.entity_id
_entity_poly.type
_entity_poly.pdbx_seq_one_letter_code
_entity_poly.pdbx_strand_id
1 'polypeptide(L)'
;MEIERKWIVKNWPQETDSLPLLKEELMRQGYITVRPTVRIREESVMGGDTDYVVCFKSSGTLARKEIEISVSEEKFRELEDLIGIPLIPKLRRTYLLPDGLHLEVNLVDEGRKTEFMYAEIEYSSEEQALSWDPASVGLQEYLSDDVTDQPTRTMGAFWILTRLKNKS
;
A
#
# COMPACT_ATOMS: atom_id res chain seq x y z
N MET A 1 5.38 7.91 -12.95
CA MET A 1 6.37 7.82 -11.86
C MET A 1 5.56 8.10 -10.63
N GLU A 2 5.30 7.07 -9.83
CA GLU A 2 4.51 7.25 -8.62
C GLU A 2 5.34 7.96 -7.56
N ILE A 3 4.79 9.03 -6.99
CA ILE A 3 5.42 9.87 -5.97
C ILE A 3 4.52 9.78 -4.74
N GLU A 4 4.98 9.08 -3.71
CA GLU A 4 4.19 8.84 -2.51
C GLU A 4 4.99 9.24 -1.26
N ARG A 5 4.29 9.64 -0.20
CA ARG A 5 4.83 9.67 1.16
C ARG A 5 4.11 8.65 2.02
N LYS A 6 4.83 8.10 3.00
CA LYS A 6 4.37 7.00 3.84
C LYS A 6 4.64 7.29 5.31
N TRP A 7 3.64 7.01 6.16
CA TRP A 7 3.74 7.17 7.61
C TRP A 7 3.32 5.89 8.33
N ILE A 8 3.94 5.59 9.46
CA ILE A 8 3.41 4.58 10.39
C ILE A 8 2.33 5.23 11.25
N VAL A 9 1.19 4.57 11.37
CA VAL A 9 0.06 5.03 12.19
C VAL A 9 -0.38 3.94 13.17
N LYS A 10 -1.15 4.30 14.20
CA LYS A 10 -1.52 3.39 15.30
C LYS A 10 -2.97 2.92 15.26
N ASN A 11 -3.82 3.61 14.51
CA ASN A 11 -5.26 3.41 14.48
C ASN A 11 -5.82 4.00 13.19
N TRP A 12 -7.10 3.72 12.89
CA TRP A 12 -7.83 4.44 11.85
C TRP A 12 -7.97 5.92 12.23
N PRO A 13 -7.91 6.86 11.26
CA PRO A 13 -8.19 8.25 11.55
C PRO A 13 -9.68 8.37 11.92
N GLN A 14 -10.00 9.33 12.79
CA GLN A 14 -11.38 9.58 13.16
C GLN A 14 -12.11 10.21 11.97
N GLU A 15 -13.20 9.58 11.53
CA GLU A 15 -14.08 10.15 10.51
C GLU A 15 -14.70 11.45 11.02
N THR A 16 -14.58 12.49 10.20
CA THR A 16 -15.14 13.82 10.45
C THR A 16 -15.71 14.36 9.15
N ASP A 17 -16.51 15.43 9.21
CA ASP A 17 -17.01 16.10 8.00
C ASP A 17 -15.87 16.57 7.07
N SER A 18 -14.69 16.86 7.64
CA SER A 18 -13.47 17.26 6.93
C SER A 18 -12.57 16.09 6.51
N LEU A 19 -12.92 14.85 6.87
CA LEU A 19 -12.17 13.64 6.53
C LEU A 19 -13.14 12.46 6.29
N PRO A 20 -14.00 12.55 5.25
CA PRO A 20 -14.96 11.50 4.97
C PRO A 20 -14.27 10.25 4.42
N LEU A 21 -14.75 9.07 4.84
CA LEU A 21 -14.39 7.80 4.23
C LEU A 21 -15.01 7.71 2.82
N LEU A 22 -14.18 7.51 1.81
CA LEU A 22 -14.64 7.37 0.42
C LEU A 22 -14.87 5.91 0.03
N LYS A 23 -13.93 5.04 0.38
CA LYS A 23 -13.97 3.62 0.04
C LYS A 23 -13.20 2.80 1.04
N GLU A 24 -13.57 1.53 1.11
CA GLU A 24 -12.86 0.51 1.85
C GLU A 24 -12.67 -0.71 0.94
N GLU A 25 -11.46 -1.28 0.99
CA GLU A 25 -11.00 -2.33 0.09
C GLU A 25 -10.33 -3.44 0.88
N LEU A 26 -10.75 -4.68 0.62
CA LEU A 26 -10.04 -5.88 1.04
C LEU A 26 -9.00 -6.23 -0.02
N MET A 27 -7.74 -6.27 0.39
CA MET A 27 -6.62 -6.46 -0.51
C MET A 27 -5.77 -7.65 -0.09
N ARG A 28 -5.17 -8.31 -1.07
CA ARG A 28 -4.10 -9.29 -0.84
C ARG A 28 -2.98 -9.07 -1.83
N GLN A 29 -1.74 -9.22 -1.39
CA GLN A 29 -0.59 -9.08 -2.29
C GLN A 29 0.50 -10.10 -2.02
N GLY A 30 1.19 -10.49 -3.09
CA GLY A 30 2.31 -11.42 -3.10
C GLY A 30 3.42 -10.96 -4.02
N TYR A 31 4.62 -11.47 -3.79
CA TYR A 31 5.78 -11.16 -4.62
C TYR A 31 6.36 -12.43 -5.21
N ILE A 32 6.44 -12.48 -6.54
CA ILE A 32 7.21 -13.49 -7.27
C ILE A 32 8.70 -13.16 -7.11
N THR A 33 9.06 -11.90 -7.30
CA THR A 33 10.39 -11.36 -7.01
C THR A 33 10.28 -9.99 -6.35
N VAL A 34 11.19 -9.66 -5.42
CA VAL A 34 11.21 -8.34 -4.78
C VAL A 34 12.18 -7.38 -5.48
N ARG A 35 13.24 -7.91 -6.11
CA ARG A 35 14.23 -7.14 -6.90
C ARG A 35 14.62 -7.90 -8.18
N PRO A 36 14.21 -7.45 -9.39
CA PRO A 36 13.19 -6.42 -9.64
C PRO A 36 11.84 -6.83 -9.02
N THR A 37 10.92 -5.87 -8.84
CA THR A 37 9.63 -6.19 -8.23
C THR A 37 8.69 -6.78 -9.27
N VAL A 38 8.22 -8.00 -9.02
CA VAL A 38 7.07 -8.60 -9.69
C VAL A 38 6.08 -8.96 -8.60
N ARG A 39 5.01 -8.17 -8.51
CA ARG A 39 3.99 -8.26 -7.46
C ARG A 39 2.66 -8.66 -8.09
N ILE A 40 1.93 -9.57 -7.46
CA ILE A 40 0.51 -9.79 -7.74
C ILE A 40 -0.31 -9.13 -6.64
N ARG A 41 -1.45 -8.53 -7.00
CA ARG A 41 -2.37 -7.88 -6.08
C ARG A 41 -3.81 -8.19 -6.47
N GLU A 42 -4.62 -8.51 -5.47
CA GLU A 42 -6.08 -8.62 -5.55
C GLU A 42 -6.64 -7.46 -4.72
N GLU A 43 -7.56 -6.69 -5.30
CA GLU A 43 -8.18 -5.52 -4.67
C GLU A 43 -9.71 -5.66 -4.81
N SER A 44 -10.40 -5.87 -3.70
CA SER A 44 -11.85 -6.04 -3.66
C SER A 44 -12.49 -4.84 -2.98
N VAL A 45 -13.24 -4.03 -3.74
CA VAL A 45 -13.97 -2.89 -3.19
C VAL A 45 -15.20 -3.41 -2.44
N MET A 46 -15.43 -2.95 -1.21
CA MET A 46 -16.61 -3.39 -0.46
C MET A 46 -17.91 -3.00 -1.18
N GLY A 47 -18.69 -4.01 -1.57
CA GLY A 47 -19.92 -3.83 -2.35
C GLY A 47 -19.70 -3.53 -3.83
N GLY A 48 -18.47 -3.68 -4.33
CA GLY A 48 -18.09 -3.45 -5.72
C GLY A 48 -17.35 -4.63 -6.35
N ASP A 49 -16.57 -4.31 -7.39
CA ASP A 49 -15.82 -5.30 -8.15
C ASP A 49 -14.51 -5.70 -7.46
N THR A 50 -13.92 -6.79 -7.95
CA THR A 50 -12.60 -7.27 -7.53
C THR A 50 -11.66 -7.27 -8.72
N ASP A 51 -10.56 -6.53 -8.58
CA ASP A 51 -9.51 -6.40 -9.56
C ASP A 51 -8.32 -7.30 -9.21
N TYR A 52 -7.73 -7.90 -10.25
CA TYR A 52 -6.52 -8.72 -10.16
C TYR A 52 -5.44 -8.11 -11.03
N VAL A 53 -4.30 -7.76 -10.43
CA VAL A 53 -3.26 -6.95 -11.06
C VAL A 53 -1.90 -7.61 -10.88
N VAL A 54 -1.09 -7.59 -11.94
CA VAL A 54 0.34 -7.89 -11.88
C VAL A 54 1.11 -6.60 -12.11
N CYS A 55 1.95 -6.23 -11.14
CA CYS A 55 2.79 -5.03 -11.18
C CYS A 55 4.25 -5.42 -11.43
N PHE A 56 4.88 -4.81 -12.44
CA PHE A 56 6.31 -4.89 -12.69
C PHE A 56 6.96 -3.56 -12.33
N LYS A 57 7.92 -3.54 -11.41
CA LYS A 57 8.74 -2.35 -11.11
C LYS A 57 10.21 -2.64 -11.39
N SER A 58 10.81 -1.86 -12.29
CA SER A 58 12.24 -1.93 -12.64
C SER A 58 13.13 -1.59 -11.44
N SER A 59 14.30 -2.23 -11.32
CA SER A 59 15.33 -1.85 -10.34
C SER A 59 16.07 -0.57 -10.77
N GLY A 60 16.17 0.43 -9.88
CA GLY A 60 16.87 1.70 -10.15
C GLY A 60 16.39 2.87 -9.27
N THR A 61 17.11 4.00 -9.31
CA THR A 61 16.89 5.18 -8.44
C THR A 61 15.97 6.25 -9.01
N LEU A 62 16.17 6.73 -10.25
CA LEU A 62 15.62 8.04 -10.65
C LEU A 62 14.33 8.03 -11.51
N ALA A 63 13.96 6.91 -12.13
CA ALA A 63 12.71 6.80 -12.89
C ALA A 63 12.29 5.33 -12.98
N ARG A 64 11.53 4.85 -12.01
CA ARG A 64 11.02 3.48 -12.02
C ARG A 64 9.90 3.39 -13.04
N LYS A 65 10.07 2.54 -14.06
CA LYS A 65 8.95 2.13 -14.90
C LYS A 65 8.12 1.16 -14.08
N GLU A 66 6.90 1.57 -13.80
CA GLU A 66 5.86 0.70 -13.28
C GLU A 66 4.92 0.35 -14.42
N ILE A 67 4.66 -0.94 -14.58
CA ILE A 67 3.66 -1.46 -15.51
C ILE A 67 2.71 -2.30 -14.67
N GLU A 68 1.45 -1.88 -14.65
CA GLU A 68 0.36 -2.65 -14.05
C GLU A 68 -0.46 -3.28 -15.17
N ILE A 69 -0.72 -4.58 -15.05
CA ILE A 69 -1.46 -5.36 -16.02
C ILE A 69 -2.61 -6.04 -15.29
N SER A 70 -3.85 -5.72 -15.68
CA SER A 70 -5.02 -6.46 -15.24
C SER A 70 -4.98 -7.88 -15.79
N VAL A 71 -5.27 -8.86 -14.92
CA VAL A 71 -5.32 -10.28 -15.28
C VAL A 71 -6.68 -10.86 -14.87
N SER A 72 -7.04 -12.01 -15.43
CA SER A 72 -8.21 -12.75 -14.95
C SER A 72 -7.94 -13.34 -13.57
N GLU A 73 -9.01 -13.59 -12.81
CA GLU A 73 -8.92 -14.30 -11.52
C GLU A 73 -8.17 -15.64 -11.67
N GLU A 74 -8.51 -16.43 -12.69
CA GLU A 74 -7.87 -17.74 -12.94
C GLU A 74 -6.34 -17.62 -13.04
N LYS A 75 -5.84 -16.65 -13.81
CA LYS A 75 -4.39 -16.40 -13.94
C LYS A 75 -3.78 -15.91 -12.63
N PHE A 76 -4.52 -15.10 -11.86
CA PHE A 76 -4.07 -14.68 -10.55
C PHE A 76 -3.90 -15.88 -9.60
N ARG A 77 -4.86 -16.81 -9.59
CA ARG A 77 -4.81 -18.03 -8.77
C ARG A 77 -3.64 -18.94 -9.19
N GLU A 78 -3.40 -19.10 -10.49
CA GLU A 78 -2.22 -19.83 -10.98
C GLU A 78 -0.90 -19.21 -10.48
N LEU A 79 -0.78 -17.88 -10.50
CA LEU A 79 0.39 -17.17 -9.98
C LEU A 79 0.50 -17.27 -8.44
N GLU A 80 -0.62 -17.20 -7.72
CA GLU A 80 -0.70 -17.40 -6.27
C GLU A 80 -0.20 -18.81 -5.88
N ASP A 81 -0.64 -19.84 -6.60
CA ASP A 81 -0.22 -21.22 -6.41
C ASP A 81 1.28 -21.40 -6.69
N LEU A 82 1.81 -20.76 -7.74
CA LEU A 82 3.25 -20.78 -8.05
C LEU A 82 4.09 -20.09 -6.97
N ILE A 83 3.58 -19.04 -6.33
CA ILE A 83 4.24 -18.40 -5.18
C ILE A 83 4.31 -19.38 -3.99
N GLY A 84 3.25 -20.17 -3.80
CA GLY A 84 3.23 -21.30 -2.86
C GLY A 84 3.35 -20.92 -1.38
N ILE A 85 3.10 -19.66 -1.03
CA ILE A 85 3.03 -19.17 0.36
C ILE A 85 1.93 -18.13 0.54
N PRO A 86 1.39 -17.99 1.78
CA PRO A 86 0.28 -17.08 2.03
C PRO A 86 0.60 -15.63 1.66
N LEU A 87 -0.29 -15.03 0.87
CA LEU A 87 -0.27 -13.61 0.54
C LEU A 87 -0.37 -12.73 1.81
N ILE A 88 -0.01 -11.46 1.67
CA ILE A 88 -0.20 -10.45 2.71
C ILE A 88 -1.61 -9.87 2.56
N PRO A 89 -2.57 -10.18 3.46
CA PRO A 89 -3.84 -9.47 3.52
C PRO A 89 -3.65 -8.05 4.05
N LYS A 90 -4.51 -7.15 3.56
CA LYS A 90 -4.53 -5.75 3.92
C LYS A 90 -5.96 -5.23 3.79
N LEU A 91 -6.46 -4.56 4.83
CA LEU A 91 -7.66 -3.73 4.74
C LEU A 91 -7.20 -2.29 4.47
N ARG A 92 -7.69 -1.68 3.39
CA ARG A 92 -7.41 -0.28 3.06
C ARG A 92 -8.69 0.55 3.22
N ARG A 93 -8.54 1.72 3.85
CA ARG A 93 -9.54 2.78 3.85
C ARG A 93 -8.97 4.03 3.20
N THR A 94 -9.71 4.58 2.24
CA THR A 94 -9.33 5.82 1.57
C THR A 94 -10.21 6.95 2.05
N TYR A 95 -9.59 8.02 2.55
CA TYR A 95 -10.27 9.22 3.02
C TYR A 95 -9.97 10.40 2.09
N LEU A 96 -10.95 11.27 1.88
CA LEU A 96 -10.74 12.52 1.14
C LEU A 96 -10.17 13.59 2.08
N LEU A 97 -9.03 14.17 1.72
CA LEU A 97 -8.47 15.30 2.45
C LEU A 97 -9.10 16.62 1.98
N PRO A 98 -9.13 17.66 2.84
CA PRO A 98 -9.67 18.99 2.50
C PRO A 98 -9.04 19.66 1.26
N ASP A 99 -7.80 19.30 0.94
CA ASP A 99 -7.04 19.79 -0.21
C ASP A 99 -7.24 18.94 -1.48
N GLY A 100 -8.10 17.91 -1.42
CA GLY A 100 -8.43 17.02 -2.52
C GLY A 100 -7.48 15.83 -2.69
N LEU A 101 -6.43 15.71 -1.87
CA LEU A 101 -5.60 14.51 -1.84
C LEU A 101 -6.33 13.33 -1.18
N HIS A 102 -5.82 12.14 -1.41
CA HIS A 102 -6.37 10.91 -0.85
C HIS A 102 -5.43 10.37 0.22
N LEU A 103 -5.95 10.16 1.42
CA LEU A 103 -5.24 9.48 2.49
C LEU A 103 -5.63 8.00 2.49
N GLU A 104 -4.69 7.14 2.10
CA GLU A 104 -4.87 5.69 2.14
C GLU A 104 -4.30 5.12 3.42
N VAL A 105 -5.17 4.69 4.34
CA VAL A 105 -4.77 4.05 5.60
C VAL A 105 -4.94 2.55 5.48
N ASN A 106 -3.95 1.81 5.94
CA ASN A 106 -3.79 0.40 5.63
C ASN A 106 -3.54 -0.38 6.90
N LEU A 107 -4.41 -1.34 7.22
CA LEU A 107 -4.19 -2.35 8.25
C LEU A 107 -3.69 -3.62 7.58
N VAL A 108 -2.46 -3.99 7.90
CA VAL A 108 -1.76 -5.13 7.28
C VAL A 108 -1.74 -6.30 8.24
N ASP A 109 -1.93 -7.52 7.74
CA ASP A 109 -1.78 -8.75 8.53
C ASP A 109 -2.68 -8.79 9.79
N GLU A 110 -3.89 -8.23 9.72
CA GLU A 110 -4.84 -8.16 10.85
C GLU A 110 -4.98 -9.49 11.60
N GLY A 111 -4.92 -9.44 12.94
CA GLY A 111 -4.97 -10.57 13.85
C GLY A 111 -3.68 -11.40 13.94
N ARG A 112 -2.62 -11.05 13.19
CA ARG A 112 -1.32 -11.74 13.22
C ARG A 112 -0.31 -11.00 14.08
N LYS A 113 0.73 -11.70 14.52
CA LYS A 113 1.88 -11.08 15.25
C LYS A 113 2.63 -10.03 14.41
N THR A 114 2.44 -10.05 13.09
CA THR A 114 3.06 -9.15 12.13
C THR A 114 2.15 -7.98 11.75
N GLU A 115 1.01 -7.83 12.43
CA GLU A 115 0.07 -6.74 12.22
C GLU A 115 0.74 -5.37 12.40
N PHE A 116 0.43 -4.44 11.50
CA PHE A 116 0.76 -3.03 11.65
C PHE A 116 -0.14 -2.16 10.78
N MET A 117 -0.16 -0.86 11.06
CA MET A 117 -0.85 0.13 10.25
C MET A 117 0.11 1.15 9.66
N TYR A 118 -0.20 1.60 8.45
CA TYR A 118 0.52 2.68 7.80
C TYR A 118 -0.44 3.50 6.92
N ALA A 119 -0.11 4.78 6.72
CA ALA A 119 -0.81 5.68 5.83
C ALA A 119 0.07 6.07 4.64
N GLU A 120 -0.54 6.27 3.47
CA GLU A 120 0.11 6.75 2.25
C GLU A 120 -0.71 7.89 1.64
N ILE A 121 -0.01 8.82 0.99
CA ILE A 121 -0.59 9.84 0.11
C ILE A 121 0.23 9.82 -1.17
N GLU A 122 -0.46 9.75 -2.31
CA GLU A 122 0.13 9.90 -3.64
C GLU A 122 0.04 11.37 -4.09
N TYR A 123 1.10 11.83 -4.75
CA TYR A 123 1.27 13.20 -5.21
C TYR A 123 1.52 13.23 -6.71
N SER A 124 1.09 14.32 -7.33
CA SER A 124 1.28 14.56 -8.76
C SER A 124 2.72 14.96 -9.13
N SER A 125 3.49 15.45 -8.17
CA SER A 125 4.88 15.89 -8.36
C SER A 125 5.71 15.79 -7.08
N GLU A 126 7.05 15.77 -7.23
CA GLU A 126 7.98 15.74 -6.10
C GLU A 126 7.90 17.05 -5.30
N GLU A 127 7.73 18.18 -5.99
CA GLU A 127 7.53 19.48 -5.37
C GLU A 127 6.29 19.50 -4.47
N GLN A 128 5.19 18.91 -4.92
CA GLN A 128 3.97 18.80 -4.11
C GLN A 128 4.24 17.94 -2.87
N ALA A 129 4.87 16.77 -3.03
CA ALA A 129 5.17 15.88 -1.89
C ALA A 129 6.06 16.55 -0.84
N LEU A 130 7.10 17.27 -1.28
CA LEU A 130 8.08 17.94 -0.41
C LEU A 130 7.50 19.16 0.31
N SER A 131 6.57 19.88 -0.31
CA SER A 131 5.94 21.08 0.27
C SER A 131 4.69 20.78 1.09
N TRP A 132 4.11 19.58 0.96
CA TRP A 132 2.89 19.22 1.66
C TRP A 132 3.11 19.03 3.16
N ASP A 133 2.28 19.70 3.96
CA ASP A 133 2.33 19.66 5.42
C ASP A 133 1.05 19.02 5.99
N PRO A 134 1.14 17.91 6.74
CA PRO A 134 -0.01 17.33 7.45
C PRO A 134 -0.80 18.33 8.32
N ALA A 135 -0.16 19.38 8.84
CA ALA A 135 -0.83 20.40 9.64
C ALA A 135 -1.88 21.17 8.84
N SER A 136 -1.70 21.32 7.52
CA SER A 136 -2.64 22.03 6.64
C SER A 136 -4.03 21.39 6.58
N VAL A 137 -4.10 20.09 6.90
CA VAL A 137 -5.34 19.30 6.95
C VAL A 137 -5.66 18.79 8.37
N GLY A 138 -4.97 19.31 9.39
CA GLY A 138 -5.21 18.96 10.79
C GLY A 138 -4.71 17.56 11.19
N LEU A 139 -3.80 16.95 10.43
CA LEU A 139 -3.30 15.59 10.66
C LEU A 139 -1.85 15.54 11.20
N GLN A 140 -1.33 16.65 11.72
CA GLN A 140 0.07 16.74 12.20
C GLN A 140 0.43 15.70 13.28
N GLU A 141 -0.46 15.45 14.26
CA GLU A 141 -0.20 14.44 15.29
C GLU A 141 -0.31 13.02 14.71
N TYR A 142 -1.27 12.81 13.82
CA TYR A 142 -1.60 11.52 13.24
C TYR A 142 -0.53 11.03 12.23
N LEU A 143 0.00 11.94 11.40
CA LEU A 143 1.03 11.68 10.39
C LEU A 143 2.42 12.16 10.86
N SER A 144 2.82 11.74 12.06
CA SER A 144 4.06 12.19 12.71
C SER A 144 5.27 11.27 12.50
N ASP A 145 5.09 10.00 12.13
CA ASP A 145 6.16 9.02 11.90
C ASP A 145 6.37 8.79 10.39
N ASP A 146 7.01 9.75 9.71
CA ASP A 146 7.33 9.68 8.27
C ASP A 146 8.45 8.67 8.01
N VAL A 147 8.15 7.67 7.19
CA VAL A 147 9.06 6.57 6.85
C VAL A 147 9.29 6.45 5.34
N THR A 148 9.00 7.49 4.58
CA THR A 148 9.04 7.52 3.10
C THR A 148 10.36 6.98 2.55
N ASP A 149 11.49 7.43 3.12
CA ASP A 149 12.83 7.07 2.65
C ASP A 149 13.43 5.82 3.35
N GLN A 150 12.66 5.09 4.17
CA GLN A 150 13.15 3.92 4.90
C GLN A 150 13.00 2.63 4.07
N PRO A 151 14.09 2.04 3.53
CA PRO A 151 13.97 0.88 2.61
C PRO A 151 13.39 -0.37 3.28
N THR A 152 13.50 -0.46 4.60
CA THR A 152 12.97 -1.54 5.44
C THR A 152 11.47 -1.44 5.69
N ARG A 153 10.84 -0.30 5.36
CA ARG A 153 9.41 -0.03 5.57
C ARG A 153 8.57 -0.20 4.30
N THR A 154 9.12 -0.84 3.28
CA THR A 154 8.38 -1.21 2.06
C THR A 154 7.64 -2.53 2.25
N MET A 155 6.53 -2.72 1.54
CA MET A 155 5.78 -3.99 1.55
C MET A 155 6.59 -5.18 1.00
N GLY A 156 7.54 -4.92 0.09
CA GLY A 156 8.48 -5.94 -0.38
C GLY A 156 9.50 -6.36 0.70
N ALA A 157 10.00 -5.41 1.50
CA ALA A 157 10.85 -5.73 2.65
C ALA A 157 10.07 -6.50 3.72
N PHE A 158 8.81 -6.12 3.97
CA PHE A 158 7.91 -6.84 4.87
C PHE A 158 7.65 -8.28 4.40
N TRP A 159 7.40 -8.51 3.10
CA TRP A 159 7.26 -9.84 2.51
C TRP A 159 8.48 -10.73 2.78
N ILE A 160 9.69 -10.21 2.53
CA ILE A 160 10.93 -10.95 2.80
C ILE A 160 11.01 -11.34 4.27
N LEU A 161 10.73 -10.39 5.17
CA LEU A 161 10.83 -10.59 6.60
C LEU A 161 9.83 -11.64 7.11
N THR A 162 8.57 -11.58 6.66
CA THR A 162 7.48 -12.34 7.30
C THR A 162 7.14 -13.64 6.57
N ARG A 163 7.39 -13.73 5.25
CA ARG A 163 7.01 -14.89 4.42
C ARG A 163 8.19 -15.69 3.91
N LEU A 164 9.34 -15.06 3.68
CA LEU A 164 10.52 -15.77 3.16
C LEU A 164 11.51 -16.19 4.25
N LYS A 165 11.83 -15.31 5.22
CA LYS A 165 12.81 -15.66 6.28
C LYS A 165 12.34 -16.75 7.23
N ASN A 166 11.03 -16.93 7.39
CA ASN A 166 10.43 -17.99 8.20
C ASN A 166 10.38 -19.36 7.49
N LYS A 167 10.96 -19.51 6.29
CA LYS A 167 11.11 -20.80 5.58
C LYS A 167 12.36 -21.61 5.99
N SER A 168 13.05 -21.22 7.08
CA SER A 168 14.28 -21.87 7.55
C SER A 168 13.97 -22.99 8.53
#